data_AF-A0A9Q0FJJ3-F1
#
_entry.id   AF-A0A9Q0FJJ3-F1
#
_cell.length_a   1.000
_cell.length_b   1.000
_cell.length_c   1.000
_cell.angle_alpha   90.00
_cell.angle_beta   90.00
_cell.angle_gamma   90.00
#
_symmetry.space_group_name_H-M   'P 1'
#
loop_
_entity.id
_entity.type
_entity.pdbx_description
1 polymer ?
#
loop_
_entity_poly.entity_id
_entity_poly.type
_entity_poly.pdbx_seq_one_letter_code
_entity_poly.pdbx_strand_id
1 'polypeptide(L)'
;MKVMNTMRSCGVKTDSLTWTTMISGFAKNDREEQALDLFKDMILAGVQPNALTITSFASACASLRALNRGLQVHGLAIKPGCVVDLLVGNSLIDMYSKWGDLEAARRVFDIMPEKDVYTWNSMIFGCCQAGYIGLAHELFTKMQKSGLQPDVITWNTMISGHLQNGNEDRAVDLFPRIEEDGKIKPDIASWNSLIFWLPSNWTERKGVWRIHGNLLRRKLDSRLPITIALIDSYAKSGQIEYSRTIFSGASSKDVITWNSRISGYVIHGFPDLALDTFNHMRNM
;
A
#
# COMPACT_ATOMS: atom_id res chain seq x y z
N MET A 1 13.72 1.79 28.30
CA MET A 1 14.61 2.17 29.42
C MET A 1 15.16 1.00 30.24
N LYS A 2 14.33 0.10 30.80
CA LYS A 2 14.81 -0.95 31.75
C LYS A 2 15.96 -1.81 31.20
N VAL A 3 15.85 -2.31 29.96
CA VAL A 3 16.88 -3.17 29.33
C VAL A 3 18.23 -2.45 29.13
N MET A 4 18.24 -1.22 28.59
CA MET A 4 19.47 -0.45 28.38
C MET A 4 20.14 -0.06 29.70
N ASN A 5 19.34 0.29 30.71
CA ASN A 5 19.85 0.59 32.04
C ASN A 5 20.40 -0.67 32.71
N THR A 6 19.76 -1.82 32.53
CA THR A 6 20.28 -3.11 33.01
C THR A 6 21.58 -3.50 32.31
N MET A 7 21.67 -3.36 30.99
CA MET A 7 22.92 -3.61 30.23
C MET A 7 24.07 -2.74 30.74
N ARG A 8 23.81 -1.44 30.97
CA ARG A 8 24.79 -0.52 31.55
C ARG A 8 25.17 -0.92 32.98
N SER A 9 24.21 -1.31 33.82
CA SER A 9 24.48 -1.78 35.20
C SER A 9 25.29 -3.08 35.24
N CYS A 10 25.21 -3.89 34.18
CA CYS A 10 26.03 -5.10 34.01
C CYS A 10 27.38 -4.83 33.33
N GLY A 11 27.78 -3.57 33.11
CA GLY A 11 29.06 -3.20 32.51
C GLY A 11 29.12 -3.38 30.98
N VAL A 12 28.00 -3.65 30.31
CA VAL A 12 27.95 -3.75 28.84
C VAL A 12 28.01 -2.35 28.24
N LYS A 13 29.05 -2.07 27.46
CA LYS A 13 29.18 -0.81 26.72
C LYS A 13 28.18 -0.81 25.57
N THR A 14 27.13 -0.01 25.69
CA THR A 14 26.11 0.15 24.65
C THR A 14 26.70 0.95 23.48
N ASP A 15 26.87 0.32 22.34
CA ASP A 15 27.35 0.91 21.09
C ASP A 15 26.21 1.16 20.10
N SER A 16 26.52 1.77 18.95
CA SER A 16 25.53 2.10 17.90
C SER A 16 24.68 0.89 17.50
N LEU A 17 25.29 -0.31 17.42
CA LEU A 17 24.60 -1.54 17.08
C LEU A 17 23.56 -1.92 18.14
N THR A 18 23.92 -1.86 19.42
CA THR A 18 23.01 -2.16 20.54
C THR A 18 21.76 -1.28 20.50
N TRP A 19 21.92 0.03 20.27
CA TRP A 19 20.80 0.96 20.11
C TRP A 19 19.96 0.65 18.87
N THR A 20 20.62 0.38 17.73
CA THR A 20 19.96 0.05 16.46
C THR A 20 19.06 -1.18 16.59
N THR A 21 19.56 -2.25 17.22
CA THR A 21 18.82 -3.50 17.42
C THR A 21 17.60 -3.28 18.30
N MET A 22 17.74 -2.48 19.37
CA MET A 22 16.62 -2.20 20.26
C MET A 22 15.55 -1.35 19.56
N ILE A 23 15.94 -0.26 18.90
CA ILE A 23 15.01 0.64 18.19
C ILE A 23 14.26 -0.13 17.08
N SER A 24 14.97 -0.90 16.26
CA SER A 24 14.35 -1.71 15.21
C SER A 24 13.44 -2.81 15.78
N GLY A 25 13.82 -3.43 16.90
CA GLY A 25 12.99 -4.41 17.60
C GLY A 25 11.68 -3.82 18.09
N PHE A 26 11.70 -2.63 18.70
CA PHE A 26 10.48 -1.95 19.14
C PHE A 26 9.61 -1.48 17.97
N ALA A 27 10.23 -0.94 16.91
CA ALA A 27 9.50 -0.52 15.71
C ALA A 27 8.78 -1.67 15.01
N LYS A 28 9.36 -2.88 15.01
CA LYS A 28 8.76 -4.08 14.39
C LYS A 28 7.64 -4.74 15.22
N ASN A 29 7.49 -4.36 16.49
CA ASN A 29 6.51 -4.96 17.41
C ASN A 29 5.38 -3.97 17.76
N ASP A 30 5.08 -3.01 16.88
CA ASP A 30 4.04 -1.99 17.07
C ASP A 30 4.18 -1.24 18.41
N ARG A 31 5.44 -0.99 18.82
CA ARG A 31 5.78 -0.19 20.00
C ARG A 31 6.56 1.05 19.59
N GLU A 32 5.96 1.81 18.67
CA GLU A 32 6.61 2.94 18.02
C GLU A 32 7.03 4.00 19.04
N GLU A 33 6.21 4.33 20.03
CA GLU A 33 6.57 5.32 21.06
C GLU A 33 7.86 4.95 21.79
N GLN A 34 8.04 3.66 22.10
CA GLN A 34 9.24 3.16 22.79
C GLN A 34 10.47 3.19 21.87
N ALA A 35 10.29 2.91 20.59
CA ALA A 35 11.33 3.10 19.58
C ALA A 35 11.74 4.57 19.48
N LEU A 36 10.76 5.49 19.55
CA LEU A 36 11.03 6.92 19.49
C LEU A 36 11.79 7.44 20.71
N ASP A 37 11.41 6.99 21.90
CA ASP A 37 12.08 7.39 23.15
C ASP A 37 13.51 6.86 23.21
N LEU A 38 13.75 5.61 22.77
CA LEU A 38 15.09 5.05 22.69
C LEU A 38 15.99 5.78 21.68
N PHE A 39 15.43 6.24 20.57
CA PHE A 39 16.18 7.04 19.62
C PHE A 39 16.60 8.39 20.22
N LYS A 40 15.69 9.06 20.96
CA LYS A 40 16.06 10.29 21.69
C LYS A 40 17.18 10.02 22.71
N ASP A 41 17.07 8.93 23.47
CA ASP A 41 18.10 8.53 24.43
C ASP A 41 19.45 8.26 23.76
N MET A 42 19.46 7.66 22.56
CA MET A 42 20.67 7.43 21.76
C MET A 42 21.37 8.74 21.40
N ILE A 43 20.60 9.73 20.92
CA ILE A 43 21.12 11.07 20.58
C ILE A 43 21.65 11.80 21.82
N LEU A 44 20.89 11.77 22.92
CA LEU A 44 21.29 12.39 24.20
C LEU A 44 22.55 11.72 24.78
N ALA A 45 22.76 10.44 24.51
CA ALA A 45 23.99 9.72 24.86
C ALA A 45 25.17 10.01 23.91
N GLY A 46 25.01 10.88 22.91
CA GLY A 46 26.03 11.25 21.95
C GLY A 46 26.37 10.15 20.93
N VAL A 47 25.55 9.11 20.83
CA VAL A 47 25.76 7.99 19.90
C VAL A 47 25.14 8.36 18.55
N GLN A 48 25.96 8.36 17.49
CA GLN A 48 25.49 8.70 16.15
C GLN A 48 24.61 7.60 15.56
N PRO A 49 23.40 7.94 15.07
CA PRO A 49 22.56 7.03 14.31
C PRO A 49 23.26 6.57 13.03
N ASN A 50 23.05 5.31 12.68
CA ASN A 50 23.39 4.78 11.36
C ASN A 50 22.14 4.70 10.48
N ALA A 51 22.31 4.31 9.21
CA ALA A 51 21.21 4.19 8.24
C ALA A 51 20.05 3.30 8.72
N LEU A 52 20.36 2.17 9.37
CA LEU A 52 19.34 1.26 9.93
C LEU A 52 18.56 1.87 11.08
N THR A 53 19.24 2.67 11.93
CA THR A 53 18.61 3.39 13.03
C THR A 53 17.62 4.42 12.48
N ILE A 54 18.06 5.22 11.50
CA ILE A 54 17.24 6.27 10.86
C ILE A 54 16.04 5.64 10.15
N THR A 55 16.23 4.56 9.41
CA THR A 55 15.17 3.82 8.71
C THR A 55 14.11 3.29 9.67
N SER A 56 14.54 2.63 10.74
CA SER A 56 13.63 2.07 11.75
C SER A 56 12.83 3.17 12.47
N PHE A 57 13.49 4.29 12.77
CA PHE A 57 12.87 5.45 13.40
C PHE A 57 11.88 6.17 12.46
N ALA A 58 12.22 6.32 11.17
CA ALA A 58 11.34 6.90 10.16
C ALA A 58 10.06 6.05 9.97
N SER A 59 10.20 4.73 9.92
CA SER A 59 9.05 3.81 9.87
C SER A 59 8.13 3.95 11.08
N ALA A 60 8.69 3.96 12.30
CA ALA A 60 7.92 4.18 13.53
C ALA A 60 7.20 5.55 13.55
N CYS A 61 7.86 6.59 13.05
CA CYS A 61 7.25 7.92 12.88
C CYS A 61 6.08 7.87 11.89
N ALA A 62 6.26 7.21 10.74
CA ALA A 62 5.24 7.08 9.71
C ALA A 62 3.95 6.44 10.26
N SER A 63 4.07 5.36 11.03
CA SER A 63 2.93 4.66 11.67
C SER A 63 2.16 5.55 12.65
N LEU A 64 2.85 6.33 13.48
CA LEU A 64 2.21 7.19 14.49
C LEU A 64 1.63 8.50 13.94
N ARG A 65 1.81 8.80 12.64
CA ARG A 65 1.50 10.12 12.04
C ARG A 65 2.07 11.30 12.86
N ALA A 66 3.18 11.08 13.56
CA ALA A 66 3.75 12.01 14.52
C ALA A 66 4.61 13.07 13.82
N LEU A 67 3.96 13.96 13.06
CA LEU A 67 4.59 14.98 12.19
C LEU A 67 5.70 15.77 12.90
N ASN A 68 5.43 16.23 14.13
CA ASN A 68 6.37 17.03 14.92
C ASN A 68 7.64 16.25 15.34
N ARG A 69 7.55 14.92 15.48
CA ARG A 69 8.71 14.07 15.79
C ARG A 69 9.48 13.70 14.51
N GLY A 70 8.79 13.68 13.38
CA GLY A 70 9.35 13.52 12.04
C GLY A 70 10.31 14.58 11.55
N LEU A 71 9.97 15.84 11.81
CA LEU A 71 10.84 16.97 11.48
C LEU A 71 12.18 16.90 12.22
N GLN A 72 12.20 16.28 13.42
CA GLN A 72 13.45 15.98 14.13
C GLN A 72 14.28 14.92 13.39
N VAL A 73 13.64 13.91 12.77
CA VAL A 73 14.32 12.92 11.89
C VAL A 73 15.03 13.63 10.75
N HIS A 74 14.36 14.54 10.06
CA HIS A 74 14.89 15.25 8.91
C HIS A 74 16.15 16.06 9.26
N GLY A 75 16.09 16.81 10.37
CA GLY A 75 17.25 17.53 10.89
C GLY A 75 18.42 16.60 11.25
N LEU A 76 18.14 15.39 11.73
CA LEU A 76 19.15 14.40 12.11
C LEU A 76 19.66 13.54 10.95
N ALA A 77 18.88 13.39 9.87
CA ALA A 77 19.26 12.64 8.66
C ALA A 77 19.98 13.52 7.63
N ILE A 78 19.64 14.80 7.54
CA ILE A 78 20.28 15.75 6.60
C ILE A 78 21.64 16.23 7.12
N LYS A 79 21.75 16.55 8.41
CA LYS A 79 22.96 17.16 8.97
C LYS A 79 24.23 16.29 8.86
N PRO A 80 24.17 14.94 8.90
CA PRO A 80 25.32 14.07 8.64
C PRO A 80 25.49 13.67 7.16
N GLY A 81 24.64 14.17 6.24
CA GLY A 81 24.67 13.75 4.83
C GLY A 81 24.10 12.34 4.57
N CYS A 82 23.38 11.75 5.52
CA CYS A 82 22.83 10.40 5.40
C CYS A 82 21.74 10.26 4.33
N VAL A 83 21.18 11.36 3.80
CA VAL A 83 20.20 11.29 2.71
C VAL A 83 20.80 10.78 1.38
N VAL A 84 22.13 10.76 1.27
CA VAL A 84 22.84 10.12 0.15
C VAL A 84 22.65 8.59 0.16
N ASP A 85 22.38 8.00 1.33
CA ASP A 85 22.10 6.58 1.46
C ASP A 85 20.69 6.27 0.93
N LEU A 86 20.62 5.34 -0.03
CA LEU A 86 19.38 4.96 -0.72
C LEU A 86 18.30 4.49 0.26
N LEU A 87 18.66 3.73 1.29
CA LEU A 87 17.73 3.19 2.28
C LEU A 87 17.14 4.31 3.14
N VAL A 88 17.98 5.25 3.57
CA VAL A 88 17.55 6.42 4.34
C VAL A 88 16.65 7.32 3.50
N GLY A 89 17.04 7.65 2.27
CA GLY A 89 16.25 8.47 1.34
C GLY A 89 14.87 7.87 1.09
N ASN A 90 14.81 6.57 0.80
CA ASN A 90 13.58 5.82 0.61
C ASN A 90 12.65 5.86 1.84
N SER A 91 13.22 5.69 3.03
CA SER A 91 12.46 5.73 4.29
C SER A 91 11.87 7.12 4.57
N LEU A 92 12.62 8.18 4.25
CA LEU A 92 12.15 9.56 4.40
C LEU A 92 11.04 9.89 3.40
N ILE A 93 11.16 9.46 2.14
CA ILE A 93 10.11 9.66 1.12
C ILE A 93 8.80 8.97 1.54
N ASP A 94 8.86 7.71 1.98
CA ASP A 94 7.67 6.96 2.44
C ASP A 94 7.01 7.65 3.64
N MET A 95 7.80 8.06 4.63
CA MET A 95 7.33 8.77 5.81
C MET A 95 6.61 10.07 5.44
N TYR A 96 7.22 10.92 4.62
CA TYR A 96 6.62 12.19 4.20
C TYR A 96 5.37 12.01 3.34
N SER A 97 5.40 11.04 2.43
CA SER A 97 4.25 10.70 1.58
C SER A 97 3.05 10.25 2.41
N LYS A 98 3.25 9.41 3.44
CA LYS A 98 2.18 8.96 4.37
C LYS A 98 1.62 10.08 5.24
N TRP A 99 2.38 11.14 5.46
CA TRP A 99 1.93 12.33 6.18
C TRP A 99 1.23 13.36 5.29
N GLY A 100 1.27 13.17 3.98
CA GLY A 100 0.73 14.13 3.01
C GLY A 100 1.63 15.34 2.77
N ASP A 101 2.85 15.39 3.33
CA ASP A 101 3.85 16.42 3.02
C ASP A 101 4.64 16.02 1.77
N LEU A 102 3.96 16.09 0.62
CA LEU A 102 4.53 15.68 -0.66
C LEU A 102 5.70 16.58 -1.08
N GLU A 103 5.73 17.84 -0.64
CA GLU A 103 6.84 18.76 -0.92
C GLU A 103 8.13 18.30 -0.24
N ALA A 104 8.06 17.91 1.03
CA ALA A 104 9.22 17.37 1.73
C ALA A 104 9.68 16.03 1.12
N ALA A 105 8.75 15.15 0.77
CA ALA A 105 9.05 13.92 0.06
C ALA A 105 9.78 14.21 -1.27
N ARG A 106 9.28 15.19 -2.03
CA ARG A 106 9.86 15.60 -3.30
C ARG A 106 11.26 16.20 -3.15
N ARG A 107 11.50 17.02 -2.12
CA ARG A 107 12.84 17.56 -1.84
C ARG A 107 13.85 16.44 -1.59
N VAL A 108 13.49 15.44 -0.77
CA VAL A 108 14.34 14.26 -0.52
C VAL A 108 14.61 13.50 -1.83
N PHE A 109 13.55 13.24 -2.60
CA PHE A 109 13.67 12.59 -3.89
C PHE A 109 14.64 13.34 -4.83
N ASP A 110 14.51 14.65 -4.96
CA ASP A 110 15.33 15.43 -5.91
C ASP A 110 16.82 15.45 -5.51
N ILE A 111 17.16 15.41 -4.20
CA ILE A 111 18.56 15.42 -3.73
C ILE A 111 19.23 14.03 -3.74
N MET A 112 18.47 12.94 -3.80
CA MET A 112 19.04 11.58 -3.85
C MET A 112 19.82 11.36 -5.17
N PRO A 113 21.11 10.99 -5.14
CA PRO A 113 21.90 10.81 -6.36
C PRO A 113 21.50 9.55 -7.12
N GLU A 114 21.18 8.48 -6.40
CA GLU A 114 20.67 7.23 -6.96
C GLU A 114 19.20 7.04 -6.58
N LYS A 115 18.43 6.46 -7.50
CA LYS A 115 17.01 6.18 -7.32
C LYS A 115 16.72 4.81 -7.89
N ASP A 116 16.21 3.92 -7.06
CA ASP A 116 15.76 2.60 -7.47
C ASP A 116 14.25 2.58 -7.74
N VAL A 117 13.74 1.44 -8.19
CA VAL A 117 12.30 1.24 -8.45
C VAL A 117 11.44 1.61 -7.22
N TYR A 118 11.91 1.28 -6.01
CA TYR A 118 11.21 1.63 -4.78
C TYR A 118 11.12 3.15 -4.57
N THR A 119 12.21 3.88 -4.84
CA THR A 119 12.28 5.35 -4.72
C THR A 119 11.20 5.99 -5.60
N TRP A 120 11.11 5.56 -6.86
CA TRP A 120 10.10 6.05 -7.81
C TRP A 120 8.68 5.65 -7.40
N ASN A 121 8.47 4.39 -7.02
CA ASN A 121 7.17 3.89 -6.58
C ASN A 121 6.63 4.67 -5.39
N SER A 122 7.49 4.99 -4.42
CA SER A 122 7.10 5.75 -3.22
C SER A 122 6.64 7.16 -3.57
N MET A 123 7.35 7.87 -4.46
CA MET A 123 6.92 9.21 -4.90
C MET A 123 5.67 9.17 -5.78
N ILE A 124 5.56 8.22 -6.71
CA ILE A 124 4.38 8.05 -7.55
C ILE A 124 3.15 7.79 -6.66
N PHE A 125 3.28 6.89 -5.68
CA PHE A 125 2.22 6.59 -4.72
C PHE A 125 1.81 7.83 -3.92
N GLY A 126 2.78 8.59 -3.38
CA GLY A 126 2.51 9.84 -2.67
C GLY A 126 1.75 10.85 -3.54
N CYS A 127 2.12 10.99 -4.82
CA CYS A 127 1.41 11.86 -5.76
C CYS A 127 -0.04 11.40 -6.01
N CYS A 128 -0.26 10.09 -6.18
CA CYS A 128 -1.59 9.52 -6.36
C CYS A 128 -2.50 9.77 -5.15
N GLN A 129 -1.98 9.55 -3.93
CA GLN A 129 -2.72 9.75 -2.67
C GLN A 129 -3.08 11.21 -2.43
N ALA A 130 -2.20 12.14 -2.80
CA ALA A 130 -2.45 13.58 -2.69
C ALA A 130 -3.27 14.15 -3.85
N GLY A 131 -3.66 13.32 -4.82
CA GLY A 131 -4.47 13.69 -5.98
C GLY A 131 -3.74 14.38 -7.13
N TYR A 132 -2.40 14.45 -7.08
CA TYR A 132 -1.56 14.99 -8.14
C TYR A 132 -1.28 13.95 -9.24
N ILE A 133 -2.33 13.41 -9.85
CA ILE A 133 -2.23 12.31 -10.82
C ILE A 133 -1.40 12.67 -12.07
N GLY A 134 -1.42 13.94 -12.48
CA GLY A 134 -0.58 14.43 -13.59
C GLY A 134 0.91 14.32 -13.28
N LEU A 135 1.31 14.69 -12.05
CA LEU A 135 2.69 14.57 -11.59
C LEU A 135 3.10 13.10 -11.44
N ALA A 136 2.19 12.25 -10.95
CA ALA A 136 2.43 10.80 -10.87
C ALA A 136 2.75 10.22 -12.26
N HIS A 137 2.01 10.64 -13.29
CA HIS A 137 2.24 10.21 -14.68
C HIS A 137 3.58 10.74 -15.25
N GLU A 138 3.94 11.99 -14.93
CA GLU A 138 5.24 12.55 -15.31
C GLU A 138 6.39 11.75 -14.69
N LEU A 139 6.30 11.44 -13.40
CA LEU A 139 7.29 10.63 -12.68
C LEU A 139 7.38 9.21 -13.24
N PHE A 140 6.24 8.57 -13.52
CA PHE A 140 6.19 7.27 -14.18
C PHE A 140 6.92 7.27 -15.53
N THR A 141 6.65 8.28 -16.36
CA THR A 141 7.30 8.43 -17.67
C THR A 141 8.81 8.70 -17.50
N LYS A 142 9.19 9.52 -16.52
CA LYS A 142 10.59 9.84 -16.24
C LYS A 142 11.37 8.61 -15.73
N MET A 143 10.74 7.77 -14.90
CA MET A 143 11.28 6.48 -14.46
C MET A 143 11.64 5.61 -15.67
N GLN A 144 10.69 5.43 -16.61
CA GLN A 144 10.91 4.66 -17.84
C GLN A 144 12.05 5.24 -18.69
N LYS A 145 12.08 6.56 -18.87
CA LYS A 145 13.15 7.26 -19.62
C LYS A 145 14.52 7.15 -18.96
N SER A 146 14.58 6.95 -17.65
CA SER A 146 15.83 6.72 -16.92
C SER A 146 16.38 5.28 -17.07
N GLY A 147 15.69 4.42 -17.85
CA GLY A 147 16.09 3.04 -18.09
C GLY A 147 15.59 2.05 -17.02
N LEU A 148 14.89 2.54 -16.00
CA LEU A 148 14.26 1.70 -14.98
C LEU A 148 12.92 1.17 -15.49
N GLN A 149 12.76 -0.15 -15.45
CA GLN A 149 11.53 -0.81 -15.84
C GLN A 149 10.50 -0.74 -14.70
N PRO A 150 9.28 -0.23 -14.96
CA PRO A 150 8.18 -0.31 -14.00
C PRO A 150 7.89 -1.74 -13.59
N ASP A 151 7.78 -2.00 -12.29
CA ASP A 151 7.41 -3.31 -11.77
C ASP A 151 5.89 -3.41 -11.56
N VAL A 152 5.41 -4.58 -11.13
CA VAL A 152 3.97 -4.79 -10.86
C VAL A 152 3.43 -3.79 -9.84
N ILE A 153 4.26 -3.35 -8.88
CA ILE A 153 3.88 -2.37 -7.86
C ILE A 153 3.72 -0.99 -8.50
N THR A 154 4.61 -0.58 -9.41
CA THR A 154 4.50 0.69 -10.15
C THR A 154 3.18 0.75 -10.92
N TRP A 155 2.86 -0.31 -11.67
CA TRP A 155 1.63 -0.37 -12.46
C TRP A 155 0.38 -0.37 -11.57
N ASN A 156 0.38 -1.18 -10.51
CA ASN A 156 -0.73 -1.22 -9.54
C ASN A 156 -0.95 0.15 -8.89
N THR A 157 0.13 0.87 -8.59
CA THR A 157 0.08 2.22 -8.03
C THR A 157 -0.56 3.22 -9.01
N MET A 158 -0.18 3.18 -10.29
CA MET A 158 -0.78 4.04 -11.31
C MET A 158 -2.26 3.74 -11.52
N ILE A 159 -2.65 2.47 -11.63
CA ILE A 159 -4.03 2.05 -11.80
C ILE A 159 -4.88 2.48 -10.59
N SER A 160 -4.43 2.15 -9.38
CA SER A 160 -5.14 2.49 -8.15
C SER A 160 -5.23 4.00 -7.96
N GLY A 161 -4.17 4.74 -8.31
CA GLY A 161 -4.15 6.19 -8.27
C GLY A 161 -5.15 6.84 -9.23
N HIS A 162 -5.26 6.33 -10.47
CA HIS A 162 -6.27 6.81 -11.41
C HIS A 162 -7.70 6.55 -10.91
N LEU A 163 -7.96 5.36 -10.35
CA LEU A 163 -9.28 5.01 -9.80
C LEU A 163 -9.65 5.90 -8.61
N GLN A 164 -8.73 6.11 -7.66
CA GLN A 164 -8.93 6.99 -6.51
C GLN A 164 -9.23 8.44 -6.90
N ASN A 165 -8.75 8.88 -8.06
CA ASN A 165 -8.91 10.24 -8.57
C ASN A 165 -10.01 10.35 -9.64
N GLY A 166 -10.92 9.36 -9.75
CA GLY A 166 -12.05 9.39 -10.69
C GLY A 166 -11.66 9.42 -12.17
N ASN A 167 -10.50 8.86 -12.52
CA ASN A 167 -10.02 8.73 -13.90
C ASN A 167 -10.09 7.26 -14.33
N GLU A 168 -11.27 6.65 -14.24
CA GLU A 168 -11.42 5.21 -14.38
C GLU A 168 -11.06 4.71 -15.78
N ASP A 169 -11.42 5.43 -16.84
CA ASP A 169 -11.06 5.07 -18.22
C ASP A 169 -9.56 4.89 -18.40
N ARG A 170 -8.77 5.81 -17.82
CA ARG A 170 -7.30 5.73 -17.86
C ARG A 170 -6.77 4.53 -17.09
N ALA A 171 -7.39 4.17 -15.95
CA ALA A 171 -7.01 2.99 -15.19
C ALA A 171 -7.24 1.70 -16.00
N VAL A 172 -8.37 1.62 -16.71
CA VAL A 172 -8.74 0.46 -17.54
C VAL A 172 -7.86 0.36 -18.78
N ASP A 173 -7.37 1.48 -19.32
CA ASP A 173 -6.43 1.51 -20.45
C ASP A 173 -4.97 1.25 -20.04
N LEU A 174 -4.59 1.53 -18.79
CA LEU A 174 -3.28 1.17 -18.25
C LEU A 174 -3.14 -0.33 -17.96
N PHE A 175 -4.24 -1.03 -17.67
CA PHE A 175 -4.17 -2.43 -17.24
C PHE A 175 -3.59 -3.40 -18.30
N PRO A 176 -3.98 -3.36 -19.59
CA PRO A 176 -3.34 -4.18 -20.62
C PRO A 176 -1.84 -3.87 -20.79
N ARG A 177 -1.44 -2.61 -20.54
CA ARG A 177 -0.06 -2.15 -20.71
C ARG A 177 0.92 -2.78 -19.72
N ILE A 178 0.44 -3.34 -18.60
CA ILE A 178 1.28 -4.14 -17.70
C ILE A 178 1.96 -5.29 -18.47
N GLU A 179 1.21 -5.94 -19.36
CA GLU A 179 1.72 -7.05 -20.17
C GLU A 179 2.37 -6.58 -21.47
N GLU A 180 1.77 -5.61 -22.15
CA GLU A 180 2.25 -5.13 -23.45
C GLU A 180 3.57 -4.37 -23.32
N ASP A 181 3.60 -3.39 -22.42
CA ASP A 181 4.77 -2.53 -22.21
C ASP A 181 5.67 -3.09 -21.11
N GLY A 182 5.07 -3.48 -19.98
CA GLY A 182 5.81 -3.99 -18.82
C GLY A 182 6.32 -5.41 -19.00
N LYS A 183 5.74 -6.21 -19.90
CA LYS A 183 6.01 -7.66 -20.04
C LYS A 183 5.85 -8.41 -18.72
N ILE A 184 4.98 -7.91 -17.84
CA ILE A 184 4.71 -8.44 -16.50
C ILE A 184 3.29 -8.98 -16.47
N LYS A 185 3.08 -10.13 -15.82
CA LYS A 185 1.73 -10.67 -15.60
C LYS A 185 1.07 -9.93 -14.42
N PRO A 186 -0.17 -9.40 -14.57
CA PRO A 186 -0.91 -8.79 -13.48
C PRO A 186 -1.12 -9.79 -12.34
N ASP A 187 -0.88 -9.35 -11.12
CA ASP A 187 -1.07 -10.15 -9.92
C ASP A 187 -2.49 -10.01 -9.38
N ILE A 188 -2.80 -10.72 -8.27
CA ILE A 188 -4.13 -10.66 -7.65
C ILE A 188 -4.45 -9.23 -7.22
N ALA A 189 -3.46 -8.45 -6.77
CA ALA A 189 -3.67 -7.06 -6.37
C ALA A 189 -4.06 -6.18 -7.57
N SER A 190 -3.43 -6.36 -8.74
CA SER A 190 -3.80 -5.67 -9.98
C SER A 190 -5.26 -5.87 -10.33
N TRP A 191 -5.73 -7.13 -10.26
CA TRP A 191 -7.12 -7.48 -10.53
C TRP A 191 -8.07 -6.92 -9.48
N ASN A 192 -7.72 -7.06 -8.20
CA ASN A 192 -8.55 -6.55 -7.10
C ASN A 192 -8.71 -5.03 -7.14
N SER A 193 -7.66 -4.28 -7.48
CA SER A 193 -7.75 -2.82 -7.64
C SER A 193 -8.79 -2.44 -8.68
N LEU A 194 -8.85 -3.14 -9.83
CA LEU A 194 -9.87 -2.90 -10.83
C LEU A 194 -11.27 -3.34 -10.39
N ILE A 195 -11.38 -4.51 -9.75
CA ILE A 195 -12.68 -5.07 -9.32
C ILE A 195 -13.33 -4.22 -8.22
N PHE A 196 -12.55 -3.70 -7.27
CA PHE A 196 -13.06 -2.93 -6.14
C PHE A 196 -13.77 -1.63 -6.57
N TRP A 197 -13.35 -1.01 -7.68
CA TRP A 197 -13.92 0.26 -8.16
C TRP A 197 -15.07 0.10 -9.18
N LEU A 198 -15.42 -1.14 -9.54
CA LEU A 198 -16.61 -1.48 -10.32
C LEU A 198 -17.97 -1.00 -9.74
N PRO A 199 -18.18 -0.85 -8.40
CA PRO A 199 -19.53 -0.64 -7.86
C PRO A 199 -20.08 0.79 -7.86
N SER A 200 -19.25 1.84 -7.82
CA SER A 200 -19.72 3.18 -7.40
C SER A 200 -19.90 4.21 -8.51
N ASN A 201 -19.13 4.17 -9.61
CA ASN A 201 -19.09 5.26 -10.58
C ASN A 201 -19.26 4.84 -12.06
N TRP A 202 -19.31 3.54 -12.36
CA TRP A 202 -19.38 3.07 -13.74
C TRP A 202 -20.79 3.14 -14.28
N THR A 203 -21.15 4.34 -14.75
CA THR A 203 -22.35 4.59 -15.55
C THR A 203 -22.33 3.82 -16.87
N GLU A 204 -21.15 3.40 -17.36
CA GLU A 204 -21.00 2.60 -18.57
C GLU A 204 -20.72 1.12 -18.32
N ARG A 205 -21.69 0.27 -18.70
CA ARG A 205 -21.61 -1.20 -18.64
C ARG A 205 -20.34 -1.80 -19.28
N LYS A 206 -19.69 -1.10 -20.23
CA LYS A 206 -18.64 -1.65 -21.10
C LYS A 206 -17.35 -2.03 -20.36
N GLY A 207 -16.91 -1.24 -19.39
CA GLY A 207 -15.69 -1.53 -18.63
C GLY A 207 -15.81 -2.82 -17.83
N VAL A 208 -16.97 -3.04 -17.17
CA VAL A 208 -17.19 -4.19 -16.27
C VAL A 208 -17.06 -5.49 -17.06
N TRP A 209 -17.70 -5.54 -18.22
CA TRP A 209 -17.65 -6.67 -19.13
C TRP A 209 -16.24 -6.90 -19.69
N ARG A 210 -15.46 -5.84 -19.91
CA ARG A 210 -14.06 -5.96 -20.36
C ARG A 210 -13.20 -6.63 -19.29
N ILE A 211 -13.35 -6.25 -18.02
CA ILE A 211 -12.59 -6.85 -16.91
C ILE A 211 -13.07 -8.28 -16.64
N HIS A 212 -14.38 -8.48 -16.49
CA HIS A 212 -14.95 -9.80 -16.25
C HIS A 212 -14.62 -10.78 -17.39
N GLY A 213 -14.76 -10.35 -18.65
CA GLY A 213 -14.42 -11.17 -19.82
C GLY A 213 -12.93 -11.54 -19.85
N ASN A 214 -12.04 -10.63 -19.45
CA ASN A 214 -10.61 -10.95 -19.33
C ASN A 214 -10.31 -11.93 -18.19
N LEU A 215 -11.01 -11.84 -17.06
CA LEU A 215 -10.89 -12.78 -15.94
C LEU A 215 -11.30 -14.20 -16.35
N LEU A 216 -12.44 -14.34 -17.04
CA LEU A 216 -12.92 -15.63 -17.58
C LEU A 216 -11.96 -16.22 -18.62
N ARG A 217 -11.46 -15.41 -19.56
CA ARG A 217 -10.49 -15.87 -20.57
C ARG A 217 -9.21 -16.42 -19.94
N ARG A 218 -8.83 -15.89 -18.78
CA ARG A 218 -7.62 -16.29 -18.04
C ARG A 218 -7.89 -17.37 -17.00
N LYS A 219 -9.14 -17.84 -16.86
CA LYS A 219 -9.58 -18.83 -15.85
C LYS A 219 -9.25 -18.41 -14.41
N LEU A 220 -9.20 -17.10 -14.16
CA LEU A 220 -8.84 -16.52 -12.87
C LEU A 220 -10.05 -16.46 -11.91
N ASP A 221 -11.26 -16.67 -12.42
CA ASP A 221 -12.52 -16.81 -11.71
C ASP A 221 -12.53 -18.01 -10.73
N SER A 222 -11.64 -18.97 -10.93
CA SER A 222 -11.40 -20.10 -10.01
C SER A 222 -10.56 -19.75 -8.77
N ARG A 223 -9.91 -18.57 -8.75
CA ARG A 223 -9.10 -18.12 -7.62
C ARG A 223 -9.97 -17.42 -6.59
N LEU A 224 -10.09 -18.02 -5.41
CA LEU A 224 -10.98 -17.56 -4.34
C LEU A 224 -10.91 -16.04 -4.04
N PRO A 225 -9.73 -15.37 -3.95
CA PRO A 225 -9.69 -13.92 -3.71
C PRO A 225 -10.35 -13.09 -4.82
N ILE A 226 -10.21 -13.51 -6.08
CA ILE A 226 -10.81 -12.83 -7.24
C ILE A 226 -12.31 -13.13 -7.27
N THR A 227 -12.71 -14.37 -7.00
CA THR A 227 -14.12 -14.77 -6.92
C THR A 227 -14.86 -13.97 -5.85
N ILE A 228 -14.27 -13.81 -4.66
CA ILE A 228 -14.82 -13.01 -3.56
C ILE A 228 -14.98 -11.55 -3.99
N ALA A 229 -13.93 -10.96 -4.57
CA ALA A 229 -13.96 -9.57 -5.01
C ALA A 229 -15.05 -9.33 -6.06
N LEU A 230 -15.21 -10.26 -7.02
CA LEU A 230 -16.28 -10.20 -8.02
C LEU A 230 -17.67 -10.28 -7.40
N ILE A 231 -17.90 -11.24 -6.49
CA ILE A 231 -19.19 -11.42 -5.81
C ILE A 231 -19.57 -10.16 -5.03
N ASP A 232 -18.63 -9.62 -4.24
CA ASP A 232 -18.82 -8.39 -3.47
C ASP A 232 -19.16 -7.20 -4.37
N SER A 233 -18.39 -7.03 -5.45
CA SER A 233 -18.59 -5.95 -6.42
C SER A 233 -19.96 -6.03 -7.11
N TYR A 234 -20.33 -7.19 -7.65
CA TYR A 234 -21.63 -7.35 -8.31
C TYR A 234 -22.80 -7.22 -7.33
N ALA A 235 -22.64 -7.69 -6.10
CA ALA A 235 -23.67 -7.59 -5.07
C ALA A 235 -23.89 -6.11 -4.67
N LYS A 236 -22.81 -5.35 -4.44
CA LYS A 236 -22.89 -3.92 -4.11
C LYS A 236 -23.40 -3.05 -5.26
N SER A 237 -23.17 -3.43 -6.51
CA SER A 237 -23.68 -2.71 -7.69
C SER A 237 -25.13 -3.05 -8.07
N GLY A 238 -25.83 -3.87 -7.29
CA GLY A 238 -27.22 -4.24 -7.54
C GLY A 238 -27.39 -5.29 -8.66
N GLN A 239 -26.29 -5.79 -9.21
CA GLN A 239 -26.26 -6.89 -10.19
C GLN A 239 -26.35 -8.25 -9.48
N ILE A 240 -27.42 -8.41 -8.71
CA ILE A 240 -27.64 -9.53 -7.79
C ILE A 240 -27.60 -10.90 -8.49
N GLU A 241 -28.14 -11.01 -9.70
CA GLU A 241 -28.15 -12.28 -10.46
C GLU A 241 -26.75 -12.69 -10.94
N TYR A 242 -25.90 -11.73 -11.31
CA TYR A 242 -24.50 -12.02 -11.67
C TYR A 242 -23.69 -12.43 -10.44
N SER A 243 -23.83 -11.71 -9.33
CA SER A 243 -23.24 -12.11 -8.05
C SER A 243 -23.68 -13.53 -7.66
N ARG A 244 -24.97 -13.86 -7.82
CA ARG A 244 -25.52 -15.20 -7.58
C ARG A 244 -24.88 -16.26 -8.48
N THR A 245 -24.72 -15.98 -9.77
CA THR A 245 -24.13 -16.92 -10.74
C THR A 245 -22.68 -17.24 -10.38
N ILE A 246 -21.88 -16.22 -10.09
CA ILE A 246 -20.46 -16.38 -9.71
C ILE A 246 -20.35 -17.14 -8.38
N PHE A 247 -21.19 -16.77 -7.40
CA PHE A 247 -21.24 -17.47 -6.11
C PHE A 247 -21.57 -18.95 -6.29
N SER A 248 -22.57 -19.30 -7.09
CA SER A 248 -22.93 -20.71 -7.35
C SER A 248 -21.77 -21.48 -7.98
N GLY A 249 -21.06 -20.85 -8.93
CA GLY A 249 -19.89 -21.44 -9.60
C GLY A 249 -18.60 -21.51 -8.76
N ALA A 250 -18.55 -20.85 -7.60
CA ALA A 250 -17.36 -20.87 -6.74
C ALA A 250 -17.09 -22.28 -6.18
N SER A 251 -15.87 -22.78 -6.38
CA SER A 251 -15.41 -24.12 -5.98
C SER A 251 -15.36 -24.31 -4.46
N SER A 252 -15.07 -23.23 -3.72
CA SER A 252 -15.19 -23.16 -2.26
C SER A 252 -15.84 -21.84 -1.87
N LYS A 253 -16.57 -21.84 -0.75
CA LYS A 253 -17.28 -20.66 -0.22
C LYS A 253 -16.91 -20.52 1.25
N ASP A 254 -16.04 -19.57 1.53
CA ASP A 254 -15.68 -19.23 2.91
C ASP A 254 -16.64 -18.19 3.49
N VAL A 255 -16.48 -17.90 4.78
CA VAL A 255 -17.31 -16.92 5.49
C VAL A 255 -17.32 -15.56 4.80
N ILE A 256 -16.19 -15.16 4.19
CA ILE A 256 -16.09 -13.88 3.46
C ILE A 256 -16.98 -13.90 2.22
N THR A 257 -16.95 -14.99 1.45
CA THR A 257 -17.77 -15.19 0.25
C THR A 257 -19.27 -15.08 0.58
N TRP A 258 -19.71 -15.68 1.69
CA TRP A 258 -21.09 -15.58 2.17
C TRP A 258 -21.42 -14.16 2.65
N ASN A 259 -20.54 -13.54 3.43
CA ASN A 259 -20.74 -12.19 3.96
C ASN A 259 -20.85 -11.13 2.86
N SER A 260 -20.00 -11.20 1.82
CA SER A 260 -20.07 -10.31 0.66
C SER A 260 -21.43 -10.37 -0.02
N ARG A 261 -22.02 -11.56 -0.12
CA ARG A 261 -23.35 -11.76 -0.71
C ARG A 261 -24.47 -11.24 0.19
N ILE A 262 -24.44 -11.58 1.48
CA ILE A 262 -25.42 -11.12 2.47
C ILE A 262 -25.43 -9.58 2.50
N SER A 263 -24.25 -8.95 2.52
CA SER A 263 -24.08 -7.50 2.50
C SER A 263 -24.78 -6.86 1.30
N GLY A 264 -24.58 -7.41 0.09
CA GLY A 264 -25.25 -6.87 -1.10
C GLY A 264 -26.78 -7.00 -1.06
N TYR A 265 -27.33 -8.10 -0.55
CA TYR A 265 -28.79 -8.22 -0.36
C TYR A 265 -29.33 -7.18 0.61
N VAL A 266 -28.63 -6.94 1.73
CA VAL A 266 -29.02 -5.91 2.69
C VAL A 266 -28.98 -4.51 2.07
N ILE A 267 -27.91 -4.18 1.35
CA ILE A 267 -27.71 -2.86 0.72
C ILE A 267 -28.84 -2.54 -0.27
N HIS A 268 -29.31 -3.54 -1.04
CA HIS A 268 -30.34 -3.34 -2.06
C HIS A 268 -31.77 -3.62 -1.57
N GLY A 269 -31.98 -3.74 -0.26
CA GLY A 269 -33.32 -3.85 0.32
C GLY A 269 -33.98 -5.22 0.17
N PHE A 270 -33.18 -6.30 0.13
CA PHE A 270 -33.64 -7.68 0.09
C PHE A 270 -33.36 -8.43 1.43
N PRO A 271 -33.96 -8.01 2.56
CA PRO A 271 -33.63 -8.55 3.88
C PRO A 271 -33.99 -10.04 4.04
N ASP A 272 -35.08 -10.51 3.42
CA ASP A 272 -35.50 -11.92 3.49
C ASP A 272 -34.46 -12.83 2.82
N LEU A 273 -33.99 -12.45 1.63
CA LEU A 273 -32.92 -13.17 0.92
C LEU A 273 -31.60 -13.14 1.68
N ALA A 274 -31.29 -12.04 2.37
CA ALA A 274 -30.12 -11.94 3.23
C ALA A 274 -30.20 -12.93 4.41
N LEU A 275 -31.37 -13.00 5.07
CA LEU A 275 -31.62 -13.89 6.20
C LEU A 275 -31.60 -15.37 5.79
N ASP A 276 -32.22 -15.72 4.67
CA ASP A 276 -32.19 -17.06 4.11
C ASP A 276 -30.76 -17.51 3.79
N THR A 277 -29.99 -16.61 3.17
CA THR A 277 -28.58 -16.85 2.83
C THR A 277 -27.73 -17.06 4.10
N PHE A 278 -27.97 -16.26 5.16
CA PHE A 278 -27.28 -16.40 6.44
C PHE A 278 -27.62 -17.72 7.16
N ASN A 279 -28.90 -18.10 7.17
CA ASN A 279 -29.35 -19.36 7.77
C ASN A 279 -28.74 -20.56 7.03
N HIS A 280 -28.66 -20.49 5.70
CA HIS A 280 -28.03 -21.53 4.91
C HIS A 280 -26.52 -21.65 5.20
N MET A 281 -25.81 -20.53 5.30
CA MET A 281 -24.39 -20.50 5.69
C MET A 281 -24.16 -21.16 7.05
N ARG A 282 -25.02 -20.90 8.05
CA ARG A 282 -24.88 -21.46 9.40
C ARG A 282 -25.07 -22.98 9.46
N ASN A 283 -25.82 -23.54 8.51
CA ASN A 283 -26.21 -24.94 8.49
C ASN A 283 -25.27 -25.82 7.62
N MET A 284 -24.19 -25.25 7.08
CA MET A 284 -23.11 -25.96 6.37
C MET A 284 -21.89 -26.15 7.27
#